data_AF-A0A7Y9X1P1-F1
#
_entry.id   AF-A0A7Y9X1P1-F1
#
_cell.length_a   1.000
_cell.length_b   1.000
_cell.length_c   1.000
_cell.angle_alpha   90.00
_cell.angle_beta   90.00
_cell.angle_gamma   90.00
#
_symmetry.space_group_name_H-M   'P 1'
#
loop_
_entity.id
_entity.type
_entity.pdbx_description
1 polymer ?
#
loop_
_entity_poly.entity_id
_entity_poly.type
_entity_poly.pdbx_seq_one_letter_code
_entity_poly.pdbx_strand_id
1 'polypeptide(L)'
;MVALQIRDVPEEVRDALAAQAKARGQSLQTYLLELVETQARRLRNTAALDRFAGRSDGARSLPGESAAELSEQREQRGPWGSAA
;
A
#
# COMPACT_ATOMS: atom_id res chain seq x y z
N MET A 1 21.51 14.21 0.08
CA MET A 1 21.38 12.80 -0.33
C MET A 1 21.71 11.94 0.88
N VAL A 2 20.83 11.02 1.28
CA VAL A 2 21.06 10.13 2.42
C VAL A 2 21.30 8.73 1.86
N ALA A 3 22.39 8.07 2.28
CA ALA A 3 22.73 6.73 1.86
C ALA A 3 22.56 5.76 3.04
N LEU A 4 21.91 4.62 2.78
CA LEU A 4 21.75 3.53 3.73
C LEU A 4 22.58 2.34 3.24
N GLN A 5 23.50 1.86 4.07
CA GLN A 5 24.28 0.65 3.79
C GLN A 5 23.78 -0.47 4.70
N ILE A 6 23.38 -1.59 4.08
CA ILE A 6 23.01 -2.82 4.79
C ILE A 6 24.25 -3.73 4.78
N ARG A 7 24.68 -4.17 5.97
CA ARG A 7 25.86 -5.03 6.16
C ARG A 7 25.42 -6.47 6.45
N ASP A 8 26.35 -7.40 6.24
CA ASP A 8 26.19 -8.82 6.59
C ASP A 8 24.97 -9.48 5.92
N VAL A 9 24.68 -9.06 4.69
CA VAL A 9 23.63 -9.69 3.87
C VAL A 9 24.17 -11.02 3.34
N PRO A 10 23.52 -12.15 3.62
CA PRO A 10 23.92 -13.43 3.05
C PRO A 10 23.89 -13.39 1.53
N GLU A 11 24.83 -14.09 0.90
CA GLU A 11 25.06 -14.00 -0.54
C GLU A 11 23.82 -14.46 -1.32
N GLU A 12 23.20 -15.54 -0.85
CA GLU A 12 21.96 -16.08 -1.39
C GLU A 12 20.80 -15.07 -1.36
N VAL A 13 20.73 -14.23 -0.32
CA VAL A 13 19.70 -13.20 -0.18
C VAL A 13 19.95 -12.06 -1.16
N ARG A 14 21.21 -11.61 -1.28
CA ARG A 14 21.59 -10.57 -2.24
C ARG A 14 21.25 -10.99 -3.67
N ASP A 15 21.61 -12.22 -4.02
CA ASP A 15 21.42 -12.74 -5.37
C ASP A 15 19.94 -12.93 -5.72
N ALA A 16 19.12 -13.40 -4.76
CA ALA A 16 17.67 -13.47 -4.92
C ALA A 16 17.04 -12.09 -5.17
N LEU A 17 17.45 -11.07 -4.41
CA LEU A 17 16.97 -9.70 -4.57
C LEU A 17 17.42 -9.10 -5.90
N ALA A 18 18.66 -9.37 -6.32
CA ALA A 18 19.19 -8.93 -7.61
C ALA A 18 18.44 -9.57 -8.80
N ALA A 19 18.14 -10.87 -8.72
CA ALA A 19 17.34 -11.57 -9.72
C ALA A 19 15.92 -10.96 -9.83
N GLN A 20 15.30 -10.64 -8.69
CA GLN A 20 13.98 -10.03 -8.66
C GLN A 20 13.98 -8.60 -9.23
N ALA A 21 15.01 -7.80 -8.90
CA ALA A 21 15.19 -6.46 -9.50
C ALA A 21 15.37 -6.54 -11.02
N LYS A 22 16.19 -7.48 -11.50
CA LYS A 22 16.41 -7.73 -12.93
C LYS A 22 15.13 -8.14 -13.64
N ALA A 23 14.33 -9.03 -13.04
CA ALA A 23 13.04 -9.45 -13.59
C ALA A 23 12.06 -8.27 -13.75
N ARG A 24 12.20 -7.21 -12.95
CA ARG A 24 11.42 -5.97 -13.03
C ARG A 24 12.06 -4.89 -13.91
N GLY A 25 13.21 -5.15 -14.52
CA GLY A 25 13.95 -4.17 -15.33
C GLY A 25 14.51 -3.01 -14.50
N GLN A 26 14.72 -3.20 -13.20
CA GLN A 26 15.16 -2.17 -12.27
C GLN A 26 16.57 -2.47 -11.75
N SER A 27 17.29 -1.42 -11.34
CA SER A 27 18.53 -1.60 -10.58
C SER A 27 18.22 -2.17 -9.18
N LEU A 28 19.15 -2.93 -8.60
CA LEU A 28 18.99 -3.43 -7.23
C LEU A 28 18.79 -2.29 -6.22
N GLN A 29 19.48 -1.18 -6.39
CA GLN A 29 19.35 -0.01 -5.53
C GLN A 29 17.91 0.56 -5.56
N THR A 30 17.35 0.73 -6.76
CA THR A 30 15.97 1.21 -6.96
C THR A 30 14.97 0.25 -6.34
N TYR A 31 15.15 -1.04 -6.59
CA TYR A 31 14.28 -2.08 -6.05
C TYR A 31 14.29 -2.11 -4.51
N LEU A 32 15.47 -2.00 -3.89
CA LEU A 32 15.59 -1.94 -2.44
C LEU A 32 14.97 -0.68 -1.85
N LEU A 33 15.11 0.47 -2.52
CA LEU A 33 14.47 1.70 -2.09
C LEU A 33 12.94 1.55 -2.08
N GLU A 34 12.36 1.04 -3.16
CA GLU A 34 10.91 0.79 -3.24
C GLU A 34 10.43 -0.16 -2.12
N LEU A 35 11.21 -1.20 -1.82
CA LEU A 35 10.90 -2.15 -0.77
C LEU A 35 10.89 -1.47 0.61
N VAL A 36 11.90 -0.67 0.91
CA VAL A 36 12.00 0.09 2.17
C VAL A 36 10.87 1.10 2.30
N GLU A 37 10.55 1.85 1.23
CA GLU A 37 9.46 2.82 1.23
C GLU A 37 8.10 2.17 1.44
N THR A 38 7.86 1.04 0.77
CA THR A 38 6.63 0.25 0.92
C THR A 38 6.48 -0.25 2.35
N GLN A 39 7.56 -0.78 2.94
CA GLN A 39 7.54 -1.27 4.30
C GLN A 39 7.32 -0.14 5.32
N ALA A 40 7.99 1.01 5.13
CA ALA A 40 7.81 2.18 5.99
C ALA A 40 6.36 2.70 5.93
N ARG A 41 5.75 2.72 4.74
CA ARG A 41 4.35 3.10 4.57
C ARG A 41 3.41 2.14 5.31
N ARG A 42 3.64 0.83 5.20
CA ARG A 42 2.85 -0.19 5.92
C ARG A 42 2.96 -0.01 7.43
N LEU A 43 4.17 0.14 7.97
CA LEU A 43 4.37 0.36 9.40
C LEU A 43 3.67 1.63 9.89
N ARG A 44 3.71 2.73 9.12
CA ARG A 44 2.97 3.96 9.44
C ARG A 44 1.45 3.74 9.45
N ASN A 45 0.94 3.00 8.47
CA ASN A 45 -0.49 2.69 8.40
C ASN A 45 -0.93 1.83 9.58
N THR A 46 -0.19 0.78 9.93
CA THR A 46 -0.48 -0.06 11.10
C THR A 46 -0.45 0.76 12.38
N ALA A 47 0.59 1.58 12.59
CA ALA A 47 0.67 2.46 13.77
C ALA A 47 -0.44 3.54 13.82
N ALA A 48 -1.02 3.92 12.67
CA ALA A 48 -2.19 4.76 12.63
C ALA A 48 -3.44 3.98 13.05
N LEU A 49 -3.65 2.78 12.50
CA LEU A 49 -4.78 1.90 12.83
C LEU A 49 -4.76 1.49 14.30
N ASP A 50 -3.60 1.12 14.86
CA ASP A 50 -3.44 0.76 16.26
C ASP A 50 -3.88 1.88 17.21
N ARG A 51 -3.64 3.15 16.84
CA ARG A 51 -4.11 4.31 17.61
C ARG A 51 -5.63 4.39 17.69
N PHE A 52 -6.35 3.80 16.73
CA PHE A 52 -7.81 3.78 16.70
C PHE A 52 -8.40 2.45 17.17
N ALA A 53 -7.60 1.40 17.33
CA ALA A 53 -8.07 0.06 17.69
C ALA A 53 -8.84 0.00 19.02
N GLY A 54 -8.59 0.94 19.95
CA GLY A 54 -9.30 1.06 21.22
C GLY A 54 -10.45 2.06 21.25
N ARG A 55 -10.74 2.76 20.13
CA ARG A 55 -11.81 3.76 20.07
C ARG A 55 -13.15 3.09 19.79
N SER A 56 -14.14 3.38 20.65
CA SER A 56 -15.53 2.92 20.49
C SER A 56 -16.47 4.02 19.97
N ASP A 57 -15.95 5.21 19.71
CA ASP A 57 -16.66 6.38 19.17
C ASP A 57 -16.55 6.49 17.63
N GLY A 58 -15.99 5.47 16.98
CA GLY A 58 -15.97 5.35 15.53
C GLY A 58 -17.36 5.06 14.94
N ALA A 59 -17.52 5.30 13.63
CA ALA A 59 -18.72 4.92 12.91
C ALA A 59 -18.88 3.39 12.94
N ARG A 60 -20.01 2.92 13.46
CA ARG A 60 -20.39 1.51 13.40
C ARG A 60 -21.10 1.29 12.08
N SER A 61 -20.40 0.66 11.14
CA SER A 61 -20.98 0.26 9.86
C SER A 61 -20.79 -1.23 9.69
N LEU A 62 -21.82 -1.90 9.17
CA LEU A 62 -21.73 -3.34 8.89
C LEU A 62 -20.84 -3.57 7.66
N PRO A 63 -20.13 -4.72 7.59
CA PRO A 63 -19.38 -5.08 6.39
C PRO A 63 -20.26 -4.99 5.13
N GLY A 64 -19.86 -4.15 4.17
CA GLY A 64 -20.57 -3.97 2.90
C GLY A 64 -21.59 -2.84 2.85
N GLU A 65 -21.95 -2.23 3.98
CA GLU A 65 -22.90 -1.10 4.02
C GLU A 65 -22.37 0.12 3.23
N SER A 66 -21.10 0.49 3.43
CA SER A 66 -20.47 1.56 2.64
C SER A 66 -20.39 1.24 1.14
N ALA A 67 -20.25 -0.04 0.78
CA ALA A 67 -20.21 -0.47 -0.62
C ALA A 67 -21.60 -0.40 -1.28
N ALA A 68 -22.66 -0.72 -0.51
CA ALA A 68 -24.04 -0.59 -0.95
C ALA A 68 -24.43 0.88 -1.15
N GLU A 69 -24.10 1.75 -0.19
CA GLU A 69 -24.31 3.21 -0.29
C GLU A 69 -23.60 3.80 -1.53
N LEU A 70 -22.36 3.37 -1.80
CA LEU A 70 -21.62 3.78 -2.99
C LEU A 70 -22.27 3.29 -4.30
N SER A 71 -22.86 2.10 -4.32
CA SER A 71 -23.58 1.58 -5.50
C SER A 71 -24.83 2.39 -5.76
N GLU A 72 -25.62 2.63 -4.70
CA GLU A 72 -26.85 3.41 -4.76
C GLU A 72 -26.57 4.84 -5.26
N GLN A 73 -25.53 5.50 -4.73
CA GLN A 73 -25.12 6.83 -5.21
C GLN A 73 -24.71 6.85 -6.67
N ARG A 74 -24.07 5.79 -7.18
CA ARG A 74 -23.69 5.69 -8.60
C ARG A 74 -24.91 5.50 -9.49
N GLU A 75 -25.88 4.71 -9.04
CA GLU A 75 -27.16 4.53 -9.74
C GLU A 75 -27.95 5.84 -9.78
N GLN A 76 -28.03 6.57 -8.67
CA GLN A 76 -28.67 7.88 -8.58
C GLN A 76 -27.99 8.93 -9.46
N ARG A 77 -26.66 8.88 -9.60
CA ARG A 77 -25.90 9.80 -10.46
C ARG A 77 -26.11 9.53 -11.95
N GLY A 78 -26.61 8.33 -12.30
CA GLY A 78 -26.75 7.87 -13.67
C GLY A 78 -25.42 7.73 -14.42
N PRO A 79 -25.43 7.14 -15.63
CA PRO A 79 -24.24 7.07 -16.47
C PRO A 79 -23.75 8.49 -16.81
N TRP A 80 -22.47 8.76 -16.54
CA TRP A 80 -21.83 9.97 -17.05
C TRP A 80 -21.81 9.90 -18.58
N GLY A 81 -22.68 10.67 -19.24
CA GLY A 81 -22.67 10.89 -20.69
C GLY A 81 -23.91 10.41 -21.45
N SER A 82 -25.00 11.16 -21.35
CA SER A 82 -25.93 11.40 -22.47
C SER A 82 -26.60 12.75 -22.26
N ALA A 83 -25.83 13.82 -22.49
CA ALA A 83 -26.39 15.11 -22.88
C ALA A 83 -25.93 15.31 -24.33
N ALA A 84 -26.90 15.20 -25.24
CA ALA A 84 -26.76 15.56 -26.65
C ALA A 84 -26.47 17.04 -26.83
#